data_AF-A0A924NCH3-F1
#
_entry.id   AF-A0A924NCH3-F1
#
_cell.length_a   1.000
_cell.length_b   1.000
_cell.length_c   1.000
_cell.angle_alpha   90.00
_cell.angle_beta   90.00
_cell.angle_gamma   90.00
#
_symmetry.space_group_name_H-M   'P 1'
#
loop_
_entity.id
_entity.type
_entity.pdbx_description
1 polymer ?
#
loop_
_entity_poly.entity_id
_entity_poly.type
_entity_poly.pdbx_seq_one_letter_code
_entity_poly.pdbx_strand_id
1 'polypeptide(L)' 'MFGLKAAINGEVMRRKVRDVERNIGRDALLAETGRRGYPVVENAGQFVIFCNNEPVLRLS' A
#
# COMPACT_ATOMS: atom_id res chain seq x y z
N MET A 1 -7.69 -8.64 -3.15
CA MET A 1 -8.62 -7.92 -4.06
C MET A 1 -8.87 -6.51 -3.50
N PHE A 2 -8.17 -5.50 -4.02
CA PHE A 2 -8.24 -4.09 -3.57
C PHE A 2 -9.49 -3.41 -4.11
N GLY A 3 -10.66 -3.71 -3.52
CA GLY A 3 -11.95 -3.10 -3.88
C GLY A 3 -12.32 -1.92 -2.98
N LEU A 4 -11.45 -0.93 -2.82
CA LEU A 4 -11.75 0.29 -2.04
C LEU A 4 -11.61 1.50 -2.95
N LYS A 5 -12.61 2.40 -2.89
CA LYS A 5 -12.73 3.64 -3.67
C LYS A 5 -11.41 4.43 -3.82
N ALA A 6 -10.52 4.37 -2.83
CA ALA A 6 -9.19 5.00 -2.89
C ALA A 6 -8.30 4.53 -4.06
N ALA A 7 -8.39 3.25 -4.47
CA ALA A 7 -7.64 2.76 -5.64
C ALA A 7 -8.15 3.35 -6.96
N ILE A 8 -9.41 3.79 -7.00
CA ILE A 8 -10.06 4.30 -8.21
C ILE A 8 -9.69 5.78 -8.44
N ASN A 9 -9.38 6.52 -7.38
CA ASN A 9 -9.09 7.96 -7.43
C ASN A 9 -7.60 8.31 -7.36
N GLY A 10 -6.69 7.32 -7.34
CA GLY A 10 -5.26 7.59 -7.15
C GLY A 10 -4.88 8.02 -5.72
N GLU A 11 -5.73 7.71 -4.74
CA GLU A 11 -5.58 8.12 -3.34
C GLU A 11 -4.59 7.21 -2.58
N VAL A 12 -4.30 7.58 -1.33
CA VAL A 12 -3.43 6.82 -0.42
C VAL A 12 -4.25 5.83 0.41
N MET A 13 -3.89 4.54 0.39
CA MET A 13 -4.44 3.53 1.28
C MET A 13 -3.54 3.29 2.50
N ARG A 14 -4.14 3.10 3.68
CA ARG A 14 -3.43 2.74 4.91
C ARG A 14 -3.91 1.40 5.47
N ARG A 15 -2.98 0.54 5.89
CA ARG A 15 -3.27 -0.77 6.48
C ARG A 15 -2.34 -1.06 7.65
N LYS A 16 -2.88 -1.57 8.77
CA LYS A 16 -2.05 -2.05 9.88
C LYS A 16 -1.25 -3.27 9.43
N VAL A 17 0.06 -3.28 9.68
CA VAL A 17 0.96 -4.38 9.32
C VAL A 17 0.44 -5.71 9.89
N ARG A 18 0.15 -5.73 11.20
CA ARG A 18 -0.40 -6.92 11.88
C ARG A 18 -1.69 -7.47 11.24
N ASP A 19 -2.53 -6.60 10.65
CA ASP A 19 -3.80 -7.01 10.07
C ASP A 19 -3.56 -7.55 8.64
N VAL A 20 -2.59 -6.98 7.91
CA VAL A 20 -2.14 -7.51 6.61
C VAL A 20 -1.53 -8.89 6.78
N GLU A 21 -0.60 -9.04 7.72
CA GLU A 21 0.10 -10.30 7.98
C GLU A 21 -0.89 -11.42 8.36
N ARG A 22 -1.90 -11.11 9.17
CA ARG A 22 -2.94 -12.08 9.57
C ARG A 22 -3.89 -12.48 8.44
N ASN A 23 -4.19 -11.56 7.51
CA ASN A 23 -5.29 -11.77 6.56
C ASN A 23 -4.82 -12.22 5.16
N ILE A 24 -3.76 -11.60 4.64
CA ILE A 24 -3.29 -11.85 3.26
C ILE A 24 -1.80 -12.17 3.19
N GLY A 25 -1.02 -11.83 4.22
CA GLY A 25 0.43 -11.96 4.22
C GLY A 25 1.13 -10.75 3.58
N ARG A 26 2.31 -10.42 4.13
CA ARG A 26 3.14 -9.31 3.65
C ARG A 26 3.54 -9.49 2.19
N ASP A 27 4.04 -10.66 1.84
CA ASP A 27 4.58 -10.92 0.50
C ASP A 27 3.49 -10.83 -0.57
N ALA A 28 2.28 -11.29 -0.28
CA ALA A 28 1.15 -11.16 -1.18
C ALA A 28 0.74 -9.70 -1.41
N LEU A 29 0.79 -8.87 -0.35
CA LEU A 29 0.57 -7.43 -0.47
C LEU A 29 1.62 -6.82 -1.41
N LEU A 30 2.91 -7.04 -1.14
CA LEU A 30 4.01 -6.44 -1.89
C LEU A 30 4.07 -6.92 -3.34
N ALA A 31 3.75 -8.19 -3.59
CA ALA A 31 3.66 -8.74 -4.95
C ALA A 31 2.55 -8.05 -5.75
N GLU A 32 1.35 -7.88 -5.18
CA GLU A 32 0.24 -7.26 -5.89
C GLU A 32 0.43 -5.75 -6.08
N THR A 33 1.00 -5.04 -5.10
CA THR A 33 1.33 -3.61 -5.28
C THR A 33 2.48 -3.42 -6.26
N GLY A 34 3.50 -4.28 -6.21
CA GLY A 34 4.60 -4.29 -7.17
C GLY A 34 4.13 -4.54 -8.61
N ARG A 35 3.22 -5.51 -8.81
CA ARG A 35 2.59 -5.77 -10.12
C ARG A 35 1.83 -4.57 -10.67
N ARG A 36 1.28 -3.71 -9.80
CA ARG A 36 0.55 -2.49 -10.17
C ARG A 36 1.43 -1.25 -10.29
N GLY A 37 2.71 -1.34 -9.91
CA GLY A 37 3.62 -0.20 -9.86
C GLY A 37 3.41 0.73 -8.66
N TYR A 38 2.59 0.33 -7.68
CA TYR A 38 2.22 1.17 -6.55
C TYR A 38 3.31 1.18 -5.48
N PRO A 39 3.88 2.36 -5.13
CA PRO A 39 4.80 2.48 -4.02
C PRO A 39 4.13 2.11 -2.69
N VAL A 40 4.86 1.39 -1.85
CA VAL A 40 4.44 1.05 -0.49
C VAL A 40 5.54 1.45 0.48
N VAL A 41 5.18 2.20 1.52
CA VAL A 41 6.08 2.49 2.64
C VAL A 41 5.52 1.88 3.91
N GLU A 42 6.42 1.45 4.80
CA GLU A 42 6.06 1.01 6.14
C GLU A 42 6.53 2.05 7.16
N ASN A 43 5.63 2.50 8.04
CA ASN A 43 5.96 3.42 9.12
C ASN A 43 4.98 3.22 10.29
N ALA A 44 5.48 3.19 11.52
CA ALA A 44 4.69 3.07 12.74
C ALA A 44 3.66 1.90 12.71
N GLY A 45 4.08 0.75 12.17
CA GLY A 45 3.23 -0.43 12.04
C GLY A 45 2.09 -0.29 11.04
N GLN A 46 2.18 0.67 10.11
CA GLN A 46 1.26 0.84 8.99
C GLN A 46 2.00 0.64 7.66
N PHE A 47 1.37 -0.08 6.74
CA PHE A 47 1.63 0.09 5.32
C PHE A 47 0.83 1.30 4.80
N VAL A 48 1.51 2.18 4.10
CA VAL A 48 0.94 3.29 3.33
C VAL A 48 1.21 3.01 1.86
N ILE A 49 0.14 2.77 1.10
CA ILE A 49 0.17 2.36 -0.29
C ILE A 49 -0.30 3.55 -1.12
N PHE A 50 0.55 4.03 -2.02
CA PHE A 50 0.21 5.10 -2.95
C PHE A 50 -0.37 4.47 -4.22
N CYS A 51 -1.67 4.64 -4.49
CA CYS A 51 -2.33 4.02 -5.64
C CYS A 51 -2.09 4.79 -6.95
N ASN A 52 -0.86 5.24 -7.16
CA ASN A 52 -0.36 5.90 -8.37
C ASN A 52 1.12 5.53 -8.57
N ASN A 53 1.74 6.03 -9.63
CA ASN A 53 3.16 5.78 -9.94
C ASN A 53 4.04 7.01 -9.69
N GLU A 54 3.55 8.00 -8.95
CA GLU A 54 4.35 9.17 -8.59
C GLU A 54 5.40 8.80 -7.53
N PRO A 55 6.59 9.42 -7.57
CA PRO A 55 7.62 9.14 -6.58
C PRO A 55 7.21 9.58 -5.18
N VAL A 56 7.51 8.77 -4.17
CA VAL A 56 7.32 9.15 -2.77
C VAL A 56 8.48 10.05 -2.35
N LEU A 57 8.22 11.35 -2.22
CA LEU A 57 9.20 12.32 -1.75
C LEU A 57 9.11 12.47 -0.23
N ARG A 58 10.20 12.19 0.48
CA ARG A 58 10.32 12.50 1.91
C ARG A 58 10.69 13.97 2.06
N LEU A 59 9.75 14.78 2.52
CA LEU A 59 9.96 16.20 2.81
C LEU A 59 10.29 16.36 4.30
N SER A 60 11.57 16.23 4.65
CA SER A 60 12.11 16.47 6.00
C SER A 60 13.63 16.59 5.97
#